data_AF-A0A0A1CSM0-F1
#
_entry.id   AF-A0A0A1CSM0-F1
#
_cell.length_a   1.000
_cell.length_b   1.000
_cell.length_c   1.000
_cell.angle_alpha   90.00
_cell.angle_beta   90.00
_cell.angle_gamma   90.00
#
_symmetry.space_group_name_H-M   'P 1'
#
loop_
_entity.id
_entity.type
_entity.pdbx_description
1 polymer ?
#
loop_
_entity_poly.entity_id
_entity_poly.type
_entity_poly.pdbx_seq_one_letter_code
_entity_poly.pdbx_strand_id
1 'polypeptide(L)'
;MLMADCDVDSIHKQAEQHQARNSRLLKEIERRGGGLAQDPEETTLHTTAYDADGTQLLNLLEAFAHTFGEQAPYPYEGRIPGTWGQMLSCHAQKLLTVEEFSEIGHAVGR
;
A
#
# COMPACT_ATOMS: atom_id res chain seq x y z
N MET A 1 4.02 42.36 7.79
CA MET A 1 3.07 41.26 7.55
C MET A 1 3.49 40.58 6.25
N LEU A 2 4.41 39.61 6.35
CA LEU A 2 4.83 38.72 5.27
C LEU A 2 4.89 37.33 5.93
N MET A 3 3.82 36.56 5.79
CA MET A 3 3.88 35.11 5.92
C MET A 3 4.20 34.55 4.53
N ALA A 4 4.90 33.42 4.50
CA ALA A 4 5.20 32.57 3.35
C ALA A 4 6.57 32.71 2.68
N ASP A 5 7.64 32.68 3.46
CA ASP A 5 8.81 31.90 3.06
C ASP A 5 8.56 30.45 3.50
N CYS A 6 7.69 29.74 2.76
CA CYS A 6 7.62 28.29 2.88
C CYS A 6 8.90 27.78 2.19
N ASP A 7 9.91 27.62 3.04
CA ASP A 7 11.30 27.31 2.77
C ASP A 7 11.46 26.35 1.57
N VAL A 8 12.01 26.84 0.45
CA VAL A 8 12.25 26.04 -0.77
C VAL A 8 13.09 24.80 -0.47
N ASP A 9 13.99 24.88 0.52
CA ASP A 9 14.79 23.73 0.95
C ASP A 9 13.93 22.68 1.65
N SER A 10 12.86 23.07 2.36
CA SER A 10 11.91 22.13 2.94
C SER A 10 11.11 21.40 1.86
N ILE A 11 10.72 22.09 0.78
CA ILE A 11 10.03 21.46 -0.35
C ILE A 11 10.96 20.47 -1.07
N HIS A 12 12.22 20.86 -1.29
CA HIS A 12 13.21 20.01 -1.95
C HIS A 12 13.52 18.75 -1.12
N LYS A 13 13.69 18.92 0.19
CA LYS A 13 13.93 17.81 1.13
C LYS A 13 12.75 16.84 1.18
N GLN A 14 11.51 17.35 1.11
CA GLN A 14 10.35 16.47 0.98
C GLN A 14 10.39 15.71 -0.35
N ALA A 15 10.61 16.39 -1.47
CA ALA A 15 10.69 15.74 -2.79
C ALA A 15 11.75 14.62 -2.84
N GLU A 16 12.94 14.84 -2.26
CA GLU A 16 13.99 13.81 -2.16
C GLU A 16 13.56 12.61 -1.30
N GLN A 17 12.88 12.85 -0.18
CA GLN A 17 12.33 11.79 0.68
C GLN A 17 11.26 10.98 -0.05
N HIS A 18 10.37 11.64 -0.80
CA HIS A 18 9.37 11.00 -1.64
C HIS A 18 10.03 10.15 -2.74
N GLN A 19 11.05 10.68 -3.42
CA GLN A 19 11.77 9.94 -4.47
C GLN A 19 12.52 8.72 -3.93
N ALA A 20 13.19 8.86 -2.78
CA ALA A 20 13.86 7.74 -2.12
C ALA A 20 12.88 6.67 -1.64
N ARG A 21 11.70 7.08 -1.14
CA ARG A 21 10.60 6.16 -0.79
C ARG A 21 10.12 5.42 -2.04
N ASN A 22 9.77 6.13 -3.11
CA ASN A 22 9.24 5.52 -4.33
C ASN A 22 10.23 4.55 -4.97
N SER A 23 11.52 4.90 -4.99
CA SER A 23 12.57 3.99 -5.49
C SER A 23 12.67 2.70 -4.67
N ARG A 24 12.47 2.75 -3.35
CA ARG A 24 12.42 1.54 -2.50
C ARG A 24 11.18 0.70 -2.78
N LEU A 25 10.03 1.34 -3.01
CA LEU A 25 8.78 0.65 -3.33
C LEU A 25 8.87 -0.06 -4.69
N LEU A 26 9.42 0.62 -5.71
CA LEU A 26 9.64 0.02 -7.04
C LEU A 26 10.56 -1.18 -6.98
N LYS A 27 11.66 -1.11 -6.22
CA LYS A 27 12.56 -2.25 -6.00
C LYS A 27 11.87 -3.42 -5.29
N GLU A 28 10.95 -3.14 -4.38
CA GLU A 28 10.18 -4.18 -3.68
C GLU A 28 9.18 -4.86 -4.62
N ILE A 29 8.54 -4.11 -5.53
CA ILE A 29 7.69 -4.65 -6.60
C ILE A 29 8.52 -5.55 -7.54
N GLU A 30 9.67 -5.07 -7.99
CA GLU A 30 10.59 -5.85 -8.85
C GLU A 30 11.06 -7.14 -8.15
N ARG A 31 11.41 -7.07 -6.86
CA ARG A 31 11.84 -8.22 -6.06
C ARG A 31 10.76 -9.31 -5.97
N ARG A 32 9.49 -8.93 -6.00
CA ARG A 32 8.34 -9.85 -5.96
C ARG A 32 8.02 -10.47 -7.32
N GLY A 33 8.72 -10.07 -8.38
CA GLY A 33 8.68 -10.75 -9.68
C GLY A 33 7.70 -10.16 -10.70
N GLY A 34 7.07 -9.01 -10.41
CA GLY A 34 6.30 -8.20 -11.37
C GLY A 34 5.14 -8.89 -12.10
N GLY A 35 4.73 -10.08 -11.64
CA GLY A 35 3.76 -10.94 -12.32
C GLY A 35 2.97 -11.85 -11.39
N LEU A 36 2.92 -11.53 -10.09
CA LEU A 36 1.98 -12.16 -9.19
C LEU A 36 0.58 -11.63 -9.49
N ALA A 37 -0.45 -12.43 -9.17
CA ALA A 37 -1.83 -11.97 -9.23
C ALA A 37 -1.92 -10.65 -8.47
N GLN A 38 -2.62 -9.64 -9.02
CA GLN A 38 -2.75 -8.33 -8.37
C GLN A 38 -3.25 -8.54 -6.94
N ASP A 39 -2.33 -8.53 -5.99
CA ASP A 39 -2.65 -8.71 -4.59
C ASP A 39 -2.93 -7.33 -3.98
N PRO A 40 -3.72 -7.23 -2.91
CA PRO A 40 -3.98 -5.96 -2.23
C PRO A 40 -2.71 -5.19 -1.87
N GLU A 41 -1.67 -5.89 -1.41
CA GLU A 41 -0.39 -5.27 -1.08
C GLU A 41 0.33 -4.74 -2.33
N GLU A 42 0.35 -5.51 -3.42
CA GLU A 42 0.95 -5.06 -4.67
C GLU A 42 0.19 -3.89 -5.29
N THR A 43 -1.14 -3.91 -5.24
CA THR A 43 -2.02 -2.81 -5.69
C THR A 43 -1.75 -1.53 -4.91
N THR A 44 -1.58 -1.64 -3.60
CA THR A 44 -1.23 -0.51 -2.72
C THR A 44 0.17 0.02 -3.04
N LEU A 45 1.15 -0.87 -3.19
CA LEU A 45 2.53 -0.51 -3.55
C LEU A 45 2.60 0.19 -4.90
N HIS A 46 1.92 -0.32 -5.92
CA HIS A 46 1.86 0.27 -7.26
C HIS A 46 1.21 1.65 -7.21
N THR A 47 0.03 1.77 -6.60
CA THR A 47 -0.68 3.05 -6.50
C THR A 47 0.17 4.09 -5.77
N THR A 48 0.82 3.70 -4.68
CA THR A 48 1.71 4.59 -3.92
C THR A 48 2.96 4.98 -4.73
N ALA A 49 3.55 4.06 -5.49
CA ALA A 49 4.75 4.31 -6.28
C ALA A 49 4.49 5.22 -7.49
N TYR A 50 3.31 5.12 -8.10
CA TYR A 50 2.90 5.90 -9.26
C TYR A 50 2.07 7.15 -8.91
N ASP A 51 1.93 7.48 -7.62
CA ASP A 51 1.17 8.63 -7.12
C ASP A 51 -0.27 8.70 -7.66
N ALA A 52 -0.93 7.53 -7.72
CA ALA A 52 -2.32 7.45 -8.15
C ALA A 52 -3.29 7.82 -7.02
N ASP A 53 -4.45 8.34 -7.39
CA ASP A 53 -5.50 8.84 -6.48
C ASP A 53 -5.90 7.78 -5.44
N GLY A 54 -5.89 8.18 -4.15
CA GLY A 54 -6.30 7.31 -3.03
C GLY A 54 -7.74 6.79 -3.18
N THR A 55 -8.61 7.53 -3.85
CA THR A 55 -9.98 7.08 -4.15
C THR A 55 -9.98 5.88 -5.11
N GLN A 56 -9.08 5.86 -6.09
CA GLN A 56 -8.95 4.70 -6.99
C GLN A 56 -8.36 3.50 -6.25
N LEU A 57 -7.41 3.72 -5.35
CA LEU A 57 -6.86 2.67 -4.50
C LEU A 57 -7.96 2.02 -3.66
N LEU A 58 -8.80 2.80 -2.99
CA LEU A 58 -9.90 2.30 -2.18
C LEU A 58 -10.88 1.44 -2.99
N ASN A 59 -11.33 1.93 -4.15
CA ASN A 59 -12.23 1.17 -5.02
C ASN A 59 -11.62 -0.16 -5.50
N LEU A 60 -10.31 -0.17 -5.80
CA LEU A 60 -9.60 -1.39 -6.17
C LEU A 60 -9.49 -2.36 -4.99
N LEU A 61 -9.19 -1.85 -3.79
CA LEU A 61 -9.08 -2.65 -2.58
C LEU A 61 -10.42 -3.24 -2.14
N GLU A 62 -11.51 -2.49 -2.25
CA GLU A 62 -12.87 -2.97 -1.99
C GLU A 62 -13.31 -4.09 -2.93
N ALA A 63 -12.85 -4.07 -4.19
CA ALA A 63 -13.19 -5.07 -5.19
C ALA A 63 -12.55 -6.46 -4.94
N PHE A 64 -11.57 -6.56 -4.03
CA PHE A 64 -10.95 -7.84 -3.70
C PHE A 64 -11.85 -8.73 -2.85
N ALA A 65 -11.77 -10.05 -3.08
CA ALA A 65 -12.35 -11.01 -2.15
C ALA A 65 -11.55 -10.95 -0.83
N HIS A 66 -12.22 -10.56 0.25
CA HIS A 66 -11.56 -10.38 1.55
C HIS A 66 -11.45 -11.73 2.27
N THR A 67 -10.29 -12.38 2.13
CA THR A 67 -10.03 -13.69 2.72
C THR A 67 -9.19 -13.58 3.99
N PHE A 68 -9.36 -14.56 4.88
CA PHE A 68 -8.46 -14.76 6.02
C PHE A 68 -7.25 -15.57 5.59
N GLY A 69 -6.12 -15.39 6.27
CA GLY A 69 -4.91 -16.14 5.93
C GLY A 69 -5.05 -17.63 6.23
N GLU A 70 -4.76 -18.45 5.22
CA GLU A 70 -4.86 -19.91 5.24
C GLU A 70 -3.49 -20.56 5.48
N GLN A 71 -3.49 -21.80 5.92
CA GLN A 71 -2.25 -22.58 6.03
C GLN A 71 -1.76 -22.95 4.63
N ALA A 72 -0.48 -22.75 4.35
CA ALA A 72 0.09 -23.14 3.07
C ALA A 72 -0.04 -24.66 2.85
N PRO A 73 -0.42 -25.12 1.64
CA PRO A 73 -0.46 -26.54 1.35
C PRO A 73 0.97 -27.12 1.32
N TYR A 74 1.11 -28.34 1.84
CA TYR A 74 2.36 -29.10 1.80
C TYR A 74 2.91 -29.16 0.36
N PRO A 75 4.23 -28.97 0.12
CA PRO A 75 5.35 -29.06 1.07
C PRO A 75 5.79 -27.74 1.72
N TYR A 76 5.07 -26.64 1.49
CA TYR A 76 5.47 -25.35 2.04
C TYR A 76 5.01 -25.22 3.50
N GLU A 77 5.95 -24.99 4.40
CA GLU A 77 5.64 -24.64 5.79
C GLU A 77 5.41 -23.13 5.90
N GLY A 78 4.21 -22.73 6.37
CA GLY A 78 3.90 -21.32 6.60
C GLY A 78 2.41 -21.00 6.49
N ARG A 79 2.08 -19.73 6.70
CA ARG A 79 0.73 -19.19 6.52
C ARG A 79 0.72 -18.32 5.27
N ILE A 80 -0.20 -18.57 4.36
CA ILE A 80 -0.48 -17.67 3.24
C ILE A 80 -1.29 -16.51 3.81
N PRO A 81 -0.78 -15.27 3.79
CA PRO A 81 -1.54 -14.13 4.27
C PRO A 81 -2.71 -13.88 3.32
N GLY A 82 -3.93 -13.94 3.85
CA GLY A 82 -5.13 -13.53 3.13
C GLY A 82 -5.18 -12.01 2.99
N THR A 83 -6.14 -11.52 2.22
CA THR A 83 -6.34 -10.10 1.88
C THR A 83 -6.23 -9.18 3.12
N TRP A 84 -6.85 -9.57 4.24
CA TRP A 84 -6.79 -8.83 5.50
C TRP A 84 -5.39 -8.74 6.12
N GLY A 85 -4.61 -9.83 6.05
CA GLY A 85 -3.24 -9.85 6.56
C GLY A 85 -2.30 -8.99 5.72
N GLN A 86 -2.57 -8.91 4.42
CA GLN A 86 -1.84 -8.05 3.49
C GLN A 86 -2.17 -6.56 3.69
N MET A 87 -3.45 -6.21 3.88
CA MET A 87 -3.87 -4.84 4.21
C MET A 87 -3.27 -4.36 5.55
N LEU A 88 -3.23 -5.23 6.56
CA LEU A 88 -2.60 -4.91 7.84
C LEU A 88 -1.09 -4.64 7.67
N SER A 89 -0.42 -5.42 6.82
CA SER A 89 0.99 -5.19 6.48
C SER A 89 1.19 -3.85 5.75
N CYS A 90 0.27 -3.47 4.87
CA CYS A 90 0.30 -2.17 4.19
C CYS A 90 0.14 -1.00 5.15
N HIS A 91 -0.80 -1.10 6.10
CA HIS A 91 -0.97 -0.12 7.16
C HIS A 91 0.29 -0.02 8.04
N ALA A 92 0.89 -1.15 8.43
CA ALA A 92 2.14 -1.16 9.20
C ALA A 92 3.32 -0.51 8.45
N GLN A 93 3.35 -0.66 7.12
CA GLN A 93 4.33 -0.01 6.23
C GLN A 93 4.01 1.46 5.93
N LYS A 94 2.93 2.02 6.51
CA LYS A 94 2.44 3.39 6.27
C LYS A 94 2.11 3.65 4.79
N LEU A 95 1.68 2.61 4.09
CA LEU A 95 1.18 2.70 2.71
C LEU A 95 -0.31 3.02 2.68
N LEU A 96 -1.05 2.61 3.71
CA LEU A 96 -2.43 3.00 3.96
C LEU A 96 -2.52 3.84 5.23
N THR A 97 -3.35 4.87 5.20
CA THR A 97 -3.75 5.63 6.39
C THR A 97 -4.73 4.84 7.25
N VAL A 98 -4.94 5.29 8.48
CA VAL A 98 -5.91 4.66 9.40
C VAL A 98 -7.33 4.82 8.86
N GLU A 99 -7.61 5.97 8.27
CA GLU A 99 -8.89 6.33 7.66
C GLU A 99 -9.21 5.40 6.49
N GLU A 100 -8.30 5.25 5.54
CA GLU A 100 -8.45 4.35 4.39
C GLU A 100 -8.63 2.89 4.83
N PHE A 101 -7.85 2.44 5.82
CA PHE A 101 -7.98 1.08 6.36
C PHE A 101 -9.35 0.86 7.04
N SER A 102 -9.84 1.86 7.78
CA SER A 102 -11.15 1.80 8.43
C SER A 102 -12.30 1.83 7.43
N GLU A 103 -12.17 2.58 6.34
CA GLU A 103 -13.17 2.71 5.29
C GLU A 103 -13.39 1.37 4.57
N ILE A 104 -12.30 0.70 4.18
CA ILE A 104 -12.34 -0.66 3.61
C ILE A 104 -13.01 -1.64 4.59
N GLY A 105 -12.68 -1.56 5.89
CA GLY A 105 -13.33 -2.41 6.90
C GLY A 105 -14.82 -2.17 7.06
N HIS A 106 -15.29 -0.94 6.89
CA HIS A 106 -16.72 -0.65 6.89
C HIS A 106 -17.42 -1.09 5.59
N ALA A 107 -16.72 -1.11 4.46
CA ALA A 107 -17.27 -1.59 3.19
C ALA A 107 -17.46 -3.12 3.19
N VAL A 108 -16.52 -3.86 3.80
CA VAL A 108 -16.51 -5.33 3.83
C VAL A 108 -17.42 -5.91 4.93
N GLY A 109 -17.64 -5.18 6.01
CA GLY A 109 -18.51 -5.58 7.12
C GLY A 109 -20.02 -5.43 6.86
N ARG A 110 -20.43 -5.14 5.62
CA ARG A 110 -21.82 -4.91 5.20
C ARG A 110 -22.36 -6.09 4.39
#